data_AF-A0A183E0A6-F1
#
_entry.id   AF-A0A183E0A6-F1
#
_cell.length_a   1.000
_cell.length_b   1.000
_cell.length_c   1.000
_cell.angle_alpha   90.00
_cell.angle_beta   90.00
_cell.angle_gamma   90.00
#
_symmetry.space_group_name_H-M   'P 1'
#
loop_
_entity.id
_entity.type
_entity.pdbx_description
1 polymer ?
#
loop_
_entity_poly.entity_id
_entity_poly.type
_entity_poly.pdbx_seq_one_letter_code
_entity_poly.pdbx_strand_id
1 'polypeptide(L)'
;MLENECYLLLATQCTAIATYPCTNDVISHIDRVVAVPVEKEGSPAKLDAPSSKLEKIKNSQKKVIQYVTGKGNTIRLIDEILRLFNDSGDFYICFNRDITLNTQKNFSTKQTNKCFFWNRAMLADLYDDNGFPLPGTDDWIVPICQGFVVEKKVSLEAETELKITLISRRSVNRAGVRYLKRGVDEDGNVANFVETEVALTVFGHCLSFVQIRGSVPVFWMQQGYRYRPPLVISKTFAESLPAFSNHIQKMTECYGAPLTMVNLVEQSGREAQLAVSFLQHILHLNSVDVAYFTFDFHFRCRGLRFHKVADLISALSEQITMTGFCWVDKSGEMVREQHGVIRTNCVDCLDRTNVVQVIC
;
A
#
# COMPACT_ATOMS: atom_id res chain seq x y z
N MET A 1 -33.05 9.82 -9.71
CA MET A 1 -32.65 9.68 -8.31
C MET A 1 -32.88 8.23 -7.94
N LEU A 2 -31.84 7.39 -8.03
CA LEU A 2 -31.91 6.02 -7.51
C LEU A 2 -32.11 6.11 -6.00
N GLU A 3 -32.98 5.28 -5.45
CA GLU A 3 -33.20 5.18 -4.00
C GLU A 3 -31.84 4.91 -3.32
N ASN A 4 -31.23 5.95 -2.74
CA ASN A 4 -29.98 5.83 -1.99
C ASN A 4 -30.27 5.08 -0.69
N GLU A 5 -30.19 3.75 -0.75
CA GLU A 5 -30.03 2.87 0.40
C GLU A 5 -28.66 3.16 1.04
N CYS A 6 -28.65 3.52 2.31
CA CYS A 6 -27.42 3.70 3.07
C CYS A 6 -27.14 2.43 3.88
N TYR A 7 -25.89 2.00 3.92
CA TYR A 7 -25.46 0.85 4.71
C TYR A 7 -24.38 1.28 5.69
N LEU A 8 -24.52 0.88 6.95
CA LEU A 8 -23.48 0.96 7.95
C LEU A 8 -22.63 -0.31 7.88
N LEU A 9 -21.34 -0.16 7.58
CA LEU A 9 -20.38 -1.26 7.57
C LEU A 9 -19.73 -1.37 8.94
N LEU A 10 -19.84 -2.54 9.57
CA LEU A 10 -19.31 -2.81 10.90
C LEU A 10 -18.29 -3.94 10.86
N ALA A 11 -17.06 -3.66 11.28
CA ALA A 11 -16.07 -4.68 11.60
C ALA A 11 -16.47 -5.34 12.93
N THR A 12 -16.95 -6.58 12.87
CA THR A 12 -17.49 -7.32 14.02
C THR A 12 -16.47 -8.26 14.65
N GLN A 13 -15.44 -8.64 13.90
CA GLN A 13 -14.37 -9.51 14.37
C GLN A 13 -13.04 -8.99 13.83
N CYS A 14 -12.08 -8.83 14.74
CA CYS A 14 -10.71 -8.46 14.42
C CYS A 14 -9.76 -9.32 15.25
N THR A 15 -8.65 -9.76 14.66
CA THR A 15 -7.63 -10.57 15.31
C THR A 15 -6.37 -9.75 15.47
N ALA A 16 -5.84 -9.68 16.68
CA ALA A 16 -4.54 -9.06 16.95
C ALA A 16 -3.42 -9.89 16.30
N ILE A 17 -2.60 -9.26 15.46
CA ILE A 17 -1.56 -9.95 14.67
C ILE A 17 -0.16 -9.39 14.84
N ALA A 18 -0.05 -8.14 15.30
CA ALA A 18 1.20 -7.43 15.45
C ALA A 18 1.02 -6.26 16.43
N THR A 19 2.13 -5.67 16.81
CA THR A 19 2.18 -4.39 17.52
C THR A 19 2.73 -3.31 16.59
N TYR A 20 2.18 -2.11 16.71
CA TYR A 20 2.67 -0.97 15.96
C TYR A 20 4.13 -0.68 16.37
N PRO A 21 5.05 -0.46 15.40
CA PRO A 21 6.46 -0.25 15.72
C PRO A 21 6.67 0.84 16.76
N CYS A 22 7.60 0.59 17.68
CA CYS A 22 8.00 1.47 18.77
C CYS A 22 6.91 1.76 19.83
N THR A 23 5.72 1.20 19.67
CA THR A 23 4.67 1.25 20.67
C THR A 23 4.16 -0.15 20.99
N ASN A 24 3.26 -0.25 21.96
CA ASN A 24 2.54 -1.50 22.27
C ASN A 24 1.11 -1.48 21.72
N ASP A 25 0.81 -0.56 20.81
CA ASP A 25 -0.52 -0.45 20.22
C ASP A 25 -0.77 -1.63 19.29
N VAL A 26 -1.94 -2.26 19.43
CA VAL A 26 -2.25 -3.49 18.71
C VAL A 26 -2.67 -3.17 17.29
N ILE A 27 -2.01 -3.82 16.32
CA ILE A 27 -2.49 -3.89 14.94
C ILE A 27 -3.33 -5.15 14.82
N SER A 28 -4.55 -4.97 14.34
CA SER A 28 -5.51 -6.05 14.14
C SER A 28 -5.85 -6.23 12.66
N HIS A 29 -5.93 -7.48 12.25
CA HIS A 29 -6.53 -7.89 10.98
C HIS A 29 -8.05 -7.85 11.10
N ILE A 30 -8.76 -7.33 10.09
CA ILE A 30 -10.23 -7.34 10.05
C ILE A 30 -10.70 -8.70 9.51
N ASP A 31 -11.23 -9.56 10.37
CA ASP A 31 -11.68 -10.90 9.97
C ASP A 31 -13.09 -10.91 9.39
N ARG A 32 -13.94 -9.99 9.88
CA ARG A 32 -15.35 -9.98 9.49
C ARG A 32 -15.99 -8.62 9.52
N VAL A 33 -16.52 -8.22 8.37
CA VAL A 33 -17.39 -7.06 8.18
C VAL A 33 -18.82 -7.51 7.89
N VAL A 34 -19.78 -6.78 8.44
CA VAL A 34 -21.21 -6.92 8.15
C VAL A 34 -21.77 -5.59 7.67
N ALA A 35 -22.78 -5.64 6.80
CA ALA A 35 -23.51 -4.46 6.34
C ALA A 35 -24.89 -4.42 7.00
N VAL A 36 -25.22 -3.29 7.61
CA VAL A 36 -26.53 -3.04 8.24
C VAL A 36 -27.23 -1.92 7.45
N PRO A 37 -28.41 -2.16 6.85
CA PRO A 37 -29.14 -1.10 6.18
C PRO A 37 -29.61 -0.05 7.19
N VAL A 38 -29.45 1.22 6.85
CA VAL A 38 -29.91 2.36 7.66
C VAL A 38 -31.24 2.83 7.08
N GLU A 39 -32.34 2.57 7.81
CA GLU A 39 -33.67 3.06 7.44
C GLU A 39 -33.75 4.58 7.67
N LYS A 40 -34.32 5.31 6.70
CA LYS A 40 -34.38 6.78 6.71
C LYS A 40 -35.37 7.37 7.72
N GLU A 41 -36.13 6.57 8.45
CA GLU A 41 -37.14 7.04 9.41
C GLU A 41 -36.87 6.50 10.81
N GLY A 42 -36.20 7.32 11.64
CA GLY A 42 -36.42 7.55 13.09
C GLY A 42 -36.67 6.39 14.06
N SER A 43 -36.60 5.14 13.63
CA SER A 43 -36.83 3.96 14.44
C SER A 43 -35.51 3.19 14.50
N PRO A 44 -35.04 2.81 15.71
CA PRO A 44 -33.81 2.06 15.82
C PRO A 44 -34.01 0.75 15.05
N ALA A 45 -33.15 0.51 14.05
CA ALA A 45 -33.08 -0.79 13.38
C ALA A 45 -32.91 -1.84 14.48
N LYS A 46 -33.93 -2.68 14.69
CA LYS A 46 -33.84 -3.73 15.69
C LYS A 46 -32.71 -4.67 15.28
N LEU A 47 -31.77 -4.89 16.20
CA LEU A 47 -30.80 -5.98 16.16
C LEU A 47 -31.51 -7.33 16.39
N ASP A 48 -32.62 -7.58 15.69
CA ASP A 48 -33.30 -8.88 15.69
C ASP A 48 -32.63 -9.77 14.65
N ALA A 49 -31.40 -10.19 14.94
CA ALA A 49 -30.85 -11.38 14.32
C ALA A 49 -31.19 -12.57 15.21
N PRO A 50 -32.22 -13.40 14.89
CA PRO A 50 -32.33 -14.70 15.52
C PRO A 50 -31.06 -15.47 15.15
N SER A 51 -30.37 -15.97 16.18
CA SER A 51 -29.11 -16.73 16.12
C SER A 51 -29.08 -17.84 15.05
N SER A 52 -30.26 -18.28 14.58
CA SER A 52 -30.43 -19.30 13.54
C SER A 52 -30.26 -18.84 12.08
N LYS A 53 -30.26 -17.52 11.77
CA LYS A 53 -30.00 -17.02 10.38
C LYS A 53 -28.52 -16.79 10.09
N LEU A 54 -27.72 -16.40 11.08
CA LEU A 54 -26.27 -16.26 10.97
C LEU A 54 -25.57 -17.61 10.77
N GLU A 55 -26.12 -18.70 11.31
CA GLU A 55 -25.61 -20.06 11.08
C GLU A 55 -25.95 -20.61 9.69
N LYS A 56 -27.05 -20.18 9.06
CA LYS A 56 -27.39 -20.63 7.70
C LYS A 56 -26.45 -20.06 6.62
N ILE A 57 -25.74 -18.98 6.93
CA ILE A 57 -24.71 -18.41 6.05
C ILE A 57 -23.39 -19.20 6.15
N LYS A 58 -23.12 -19.92 7.26
CA LYS A 58 -21.96 -20.81 7.36
C LYS A 58 -22.05 -22.04 6.44
N ASN A 59 -23.26 -22.49 6.07
CA ASN A 59 -23.47 -23.76 5.35
C ASN A 59 -23.81 -23.62 3.86
N SER A 60 -23.71 -22.44 3.27
CA SER A 60 -24.05 -22.22 1.85
C SER A 60 -22.81 -22.01 0.99
N GLN A 61 -21.75 -22.79 1.21
CA GLN A 61 -20.77 -23.03 0.15
C GLN A 61 -21.45 -23.87 -0.93
N LYS A 62 -21.57 -23.30 -2.14
CA LYS A 62 -22.24 -23.83 -3.35
C LYS A 62 -23.75 -23.59 -3.42
N LYS A 63 -24.13 -22.45 -4.01
CA LYS A 63 -25.02 -22.40 -5.20
C LYS A 63 -25.11 -20.97 -5.73
N VAL A 64 -24.56 -20.78 -6.91
CA VAL A 64 -24.94 -19.69 -7.82
C VAL A 64 -26.25 -20.09 -8.48
N ILE A 65 -27.24 -19.21 -8.57
CA ILE A 65 -28.05 -18.91 -9.78
C ILE A 65 -28.85 -17.62 -9.55
N GLN A 66 -28.72 -16.75 -10.56
CA GLN A 66 -29.41 -15.53 -10.96
C GLN A 66 -30.90 -15.43 -10.63
N TYR A 67 -31.36 -14.25 -10.20
CA TYR A 67 -32.58 -13.62 -10.72
C TYR A 67 -32.40 -12.10 -10.84
N VAL A 68 -32.84 -11.57 -11.98
CA VAL A 68 -32.80 -10.15 -12.37
C VAL A 68 -34.18 -9.54 -12.08
N THR A 69 -34.21 -8.54 -11.20
CA THR A 69 -35.14 -7.41 -11.24
C THR A 69 -34.37 -6.20 -10.70
N GLY A 70 -34.71 -4.99 -11.13
CA GLY A 70 -33.91 -3.75 -11.02
C GLY A 70 -33.45 -3.27 -9.63
N LYS A 71 -33.62 -4.06 -8.57
CA LYS A 71 -32.98 -3.91 -7.24
C LYS A 71 -31.62 -4.62 -7.12
N GLY A 72 -31.22 -5.38 -8.15
CA GLY A 72 -30.07 -6.28 -8.09
C GLY A 72 -28.67 -5.65 -8.08
N ASN A 73 -28.50 -4.38 -8.51
CA ASN A 73 -27.16 -3.79 -8.62
C ASN A 73 -26.58 -3.35 -7.26
N THR A 74 -27.40 -2.75 -6.38
CA THR A 74 -26.95 -2.32 -5.04
C THR A 74 -26.63 -3.52 -4.16
N ILE A 75 -27.48 -4.55 -4.19
CA ILE A 75 -27.24 -5.82 -3.47
C ILE A 75 -25.97 -6.52 -3.98
N ARG A 76 -25.70 -6.48 -5.29
CA ARG A 76 -24.44 -7.01 -5.84
C ARG A 76 -23.22 -6.22 -5.38
N LEU A 77 -23.31 -4.89 -5.31
CA LEU A 77 -22.20 -4.04 -4.88
C LEU A 77 -21.86 -4.27 -3.41
N ILE A 78 -22.86 -4.35 -2.52
CA ILE A 78 -22.59 -4.60 -1.10
C ILE A 78 -22.01 -6.00 -0.88
N ASP A 79 -22.49 -7.02 -1.62
CA ASP A 79 -21.91 -8.36 -1.59
C ASP A 79 -20.45 -8.36 -2.06
N GLU A 80 -20.11 -7.58 -3.09
CA GLU A 80 -18.72 -7.43 -3.56
C GLU A 80 -17.82 -6.75 -2.51
N ILE A 81 -18.32 -5.71 -1.84
CA ILE A 81 -17.58 -5.04 -0.75
C ILE A 81 -17.38 -6.01 0.43
N LEU A 82 -18.41 -6.75 0.82
CA LEU A 82 -18.31 -7.72 1.91
C LEU A 82 -17.34 -8.85 1.58
N ARG A 83 -17.34 -9.35 0.34
CA ARG A 83 -16.33 -10.32 -0.12
C ARG A 83 -14.93 -9.73 -0.10
N LEU A 84 -14.78 -8.46 -0.47
CA LEU A 84 -13.49 -7.79 -0.41
C LEU A 84 -12.92 -7.82 1.01
N PHE A 85 -13.72 -7.52 2.04
CA PHE A 85 -13.25 -7.59 3.43
C PHE A 85 -13.07 -9.02 3.93
N ASN A 86 -14.07 -9.88 3.71
CA ASN A 86 -14.17 -11.19 4.38
C ASN A 86 -13.35 -12.29 3.70
N ASP A 87 -13.05 -12.17 2.40
CA ASP A 87 -12.37 -13.21 1.63
C ASP A 87 -10.89 -12.89 1.35
N SER A 88 -10.49 -11.60 1.31
CA SER A 88 -9.14 -11.20 0.85
C SER A 88 -8.05 -11.28 1.94
N GLY A 89 -8.40 -11.00 3.20
CA GLY A 89 -7.43 -10.95 4.30
C GLY A 89 -6.45 -9.76 4.24
N ASP A 90 -6.78 -8.72 3.47
CA ASP A 90 -5.85 -7.64 3.14
C ASP A 90 -6.01 -6.37 4.00
N PHE A 91 -6.92 -6.34 4.97
CA PHE A 91 -7.30 -5.12 5.68
C PHE A 91 -6.90 -5.12 7.16
N TYR A 92 -6.28 -4.02 7.57
CA TYR A 92 -5.68 -3.86 8.90
C TYR A 92 -6.07 -2.53 9.53
N ILE A 93 -6.19 -2.54 10.84
CA ILE A 93 -6.51 -1.37 11.67
C ILE A 93 -5.61 -1.31 12.91
N CYS A 94 -5.41 -0.11 13.41
CA CYS A 94 -4.89 0.14 14.74
C CYS A 94 -5.71 1.27 15.34
N PHE A 95 -6.28 1.05 16.53
CA PHE A 95 -7.22 2.02 17.13
C PHE A 95 -6.51 3.23 17.74
N ASN A 96 -5.34 3.02 18.32
CA ASN A 96 -4.62 4.05 19.06
C ASN A 96 -3.56 4.76 18.22
N ARG A 97 -3.27 4.27 17.01
CA ARG A 97 -2.25 4.80 16.11
C ARG A 97 -2.74 4.80 14.69
N ASP A 98 -2.32 5.81 13.94
CA ASP A 98 -2.62 5.90 12.53
C ASP A 98 -1.78 4.88 11.74
N ILE A 99 -2.41 3.79 11.33
CA ILE A 99 -1.79 2.72 10.54
C ILE A 99 -1.37 3.19 9.13
N THR A 100 -1.90 4.32 8.65
CA THR A 100 -1.53 4.90 7.34
C THR A 100 -0.15 5.55 7.35
N LEU A 101 0.38 5.85 8.54
CA LEU A 101 1.71 6.43 8.72
C LEU A 101 2.73 5.33 9.00
N ASN A 102 3.97 5.55 8.56
CA ASN A 102 5.13 4.81 9.05
C ASN A 102 5.62 5.37 10.40
N THR A 103 6.53 4.64 11.05
CA THR A 103 7.08 4.99 12.36
C THR A 103 7.53 6.45 12.41
N GLN A 104 8.43 6.85 11.51
CA GLN A 104 9.00 8.20 11.50
C GLN A 104 7.93 9.28 11.33
N LYS A 105 6.98 9.07 10.41
CA LYS A 105 5.91 10.04 10.18
C LYS A 105 5.00 10.20 11.39
N ASN A 106 4.76 9.13 12.16
CA ASN A 106 4.01 9.18 13.41
C ASN A 106 4.65 10.09 14.47
N PHE A 107 5.97 10.31 14.43
CA PHE A 107 6.65 11.30 15.29
C PHE A 107 6.54 12.72 14.73
N SER A 108 6.61 12.88 13.41
CA SER A 108 6.67 14.20 12.76
C SER A 108 5.31 14.88 12.53
N THR A 109 4.22 14.12 12.45
CA THR A 109 2.92 14.66 12.04
C THR A 109 1.76 13.93 12.70
N LYS A 110 0.66 14.67 12.90
CA LYS A 110 -0.65 14.13 13.30
C LYS A 110 -1.61 13.98 12.12
N GLN A 111 -1.18 14.35 10.91
CA GLN A 111 -2.01 14.28 9.72
C GLN A 111 -2.01 12.88 9.13
N THR A 112 -3.19 12.30 8.95
CA THR A 112 -3.37 11.01 8.29
C THR A 112 -2.93 11.02 6.85
N ASN A 113 -2.22 9.96 6.44
CA ASN A 113 -1.80 9.82 5.05
C ASN A 113 -2.97 9.34 4.18
N LYS A 114 -3.58 10.30 3.49
CA LYS A 114 -4.70 10.05 2.56
C LYS A 114 -4.38 9.02 1.47
N CYS A 115 -3.11 8.83 1.11
CA CYS A 115 -2.71 7.84 0.10
C CYS A 115 -2.94 6.40 0.55
N PHE A 116 -2.99 6.13 1.86
CA PHE A 116 -3.16 4.80 2.44
C PHE A 116 -4.45 4.65 3.27
N PHE A 117 -5.28 5.71 3.34
CA PHE A 117 -6.54 5.74 4.08
C PHE A 117 -7.68 5.14 3.23
N TRP A 118 -7.83 3.82 3.29
CA TRP A 118 -8.69 3.08 2.38
C TRP A 118 -10.18 3.40 2.51
N ASN A 119 -10.71 3.41 3.73
CA ASN A 119 -12.12 3.66 4.01
C ASN A 119 -12.49 5.15 4.07
N ARG A 120 -11.60 6.08 3.67
CA ARG A 120 -11.86 7.52 3.76
C ARG A 120 -13.16 7.94 3.06
N ALA A 121 -13.42 7.40 1.86
CA ALA A 121 -14.63 7.70 1.12
C ALA A 121 -15.90 7.18 1.80
N MET A 122 -15.80 6.11 2.59
CA MET A 122 -16.92 5.56 3.38
C MET A 122 -17.22 6.39 4.62
N LEU A 123 -16.24 7.18 5.07
CA LEU A 123 -16.35 8.07 6.21
C LEU A 123 -16.67 9.51 5.81
N ALA A 124 -16.98 9.77 4.53
CA ALA A 124 -17.15 11.13 4.00
C ALA A 124 -18.18 11.96 4.78
N ASP A 125 -19.25 11.32 5.27
CA ASP A 125 -20.32 11.95 6.05
C ASP A 125 -19.85 12.45 7.43
N LEU A 126 -18.65 12.06 7.88
CA LEU A 126 -18.02 12.52 9.12
C LEU A 126 -17.07 13.71 8.92
N TYR A 127 -16.94 14.21 7.70
CA TYR A 127 -16.10 15.37 7.38
C TYR A 127 -16.94 16.54 6.89
N ASP A 128 -16.48 17.76 7.15
CA ASP A 128 -17.02 18.97 6.56
C ASP A 128 -16.56 19.17 5.10
N ASP A 129 -17.11 20.19 4.44
CA ASP A 129 -16.77 20.53 3.04
C ASP A 129 -15.28 20.90 2.85
N ASN A 130 -14.61 21.30 3.94
CA ASN A 130 -13.18 21.63 3.94
C ASN A 130 -12.30 20.40 4.22
N GLY A 131 -12.90 19.24 4.52
CA GLY A 131 -12.23 17.99 4.79
C GLY A 131 -11.71 17.82 6.22
N PHE A 132 -12.23 18.59 7.19
CA PHE A 132 -11.99 18.42 8.61
C PHE A 132 -13.05 17.53 9.25
N PRO A 133 -12.70 16.68 10.25
CA PRO A 133 -13.68 15.92 11.02
C PRO A 133 -14.75 16.84 11.63
N LEU A 134 -16.00 16.39 11.62
CA LEU A 134 -17.08 17.08 12.31
C LEU A 134 -16.85 17.02 13.84
N PRO A 135 -17.23 18.04 14.61
CA PRO A 135 -17.02 18.07 16.04
C PRO A 135 -17.58 16.82 16.76
N GLY A 136 -16.73 16.11 17.50
CA GLY A 136 -17.11 14.92 18.26
C GLY A 136 -17.18 13.62 17.44
N THR A 137 -16.71 13.64 16.19
CA THR A 137 -16.66 12.44 15.33
C THR A 137 -15.28 11.78 15.28
N ASP A 138 -14.25 12.39 15.89
CA ASP A 138 -12.87 11.91 15.84
C ASP A 138 -12.74 10.44 16.30
N ASP A 139 -13.43 10.06 17.38
CA ASP A 139 -13.41 8.69 17.92
C ASP A 139 -14.06 7.65 16.98
N TRP A 140 -14.85 8.09 16.01
CA TRP A 140 -15.50 7.25 15.00
C TRP A 140 -14.67 7.10 13.72
N ILE A 141 -13.62 7.92 13.56
CA ILE A 141 -12.77 7.93 12.39
C ILE A 141 -11.57 7.03 12.65
N VAL A 142 -11.68 5.76 12.24
CA VAL A 142 -10.58 4.79 12.30
C VAL A 142 -10.06 4.49 10.90
N PRO A 143 -8.81 4.87 10.57
CA PRO A 143 -8.21 4.53 9.30
C PRO A 143 -7.99 3.02 9.12
N ILE A 144 -8.53 2.49 8.02
CA ILE A 144 -8.25 1.15 7.53
C ILE A 144 -7.17 1.25 6.45
N CYS A 145 -6.13 0.42 6.57
CA CYS A 145 -5.12 0.27 5.53
C CYS A 145 -5.26 -1.08 4.84
N GLN A 146 -5.15 -1.07 3.50
CA GLN A 146 -5.03 -2.29 2.71
C GLN A 146 -3.55 -2.64 2.52
N GLY A 147 -3.18 -3.91 2.67
CA GLY A 147 -1.84 -4.38 2.35
C GLY A 147 -1.47 -5.67 3.06
N PHE A 148 -0.41 -5.65 3.87
CA PHE A 148 0.06 -6.84 4.59
C PHE A 148 0.75 -6.45 5.88
N VAL A 149 0.46 -7.17 6.97
CA VAL A 149 1.13 -6.99 8.25
C VAL A 149 1.49 -8.35 8.82
N VAL A 150 2.73 -8.50 9.28
CA VAL A 150 3.16 -9.68 10.02
C VAL A 150 4.18 -9.28 11.08
N GLU A 151 4.09 -9.93 12.24
CA GLU A 151 5.10 -9.85 13.29
C GLU A 151 5.66 -11.23 13.60
N LYS A 152 6.98 -11.30 13.77
CA LYS A 152 7.68 -12.50 14.22
C LYS A 152 8.61 -12.15 15.37
N LYS A 153 8.57 -12.99 16.40
CA LYS A 153 9.46 -12.90 17.56
C LYS A 153 10.51 -13.99 17.45
N VAL A 154 11.76 -13.60 17.65
CA VAL A 154 12.93 -14.48 17.57
C VAL A 154 13.67 -14.36 18.89
N SER A 155 13.82 -15.47 19.60
CA SER A 155 14.65 -15.52 20.80
C SER A 155 16.13 -15.52 20.39
N LEU A 156 16.87 -14.54 20.91
CA LEU A 156 18.32 -14.42 20.78
C LEU A 156 19.01 -15.02 22.02
N GLU A 157 20.34 -15.05 22.01
CA GLU A 157 21.15 -15.43 23.16
C GLU A 157 20.87 -14.50 24.37
N ALA A 158 21.13 -15.00 25.59
CA ALA A 158 20.93 -14.26 26.84
C ALA A 158 19.48 -13.75 27.07
N GLU A 159 18.48 -14.60 26.81
CA GLU A 159 17.05 -14.34 27.09
C GLU A 159 16.48 -13.07 26.43
N THR A 160 17.10 -12.61 25.35
CA THR A 160 16.65 -11.42 24.63
C THR A 160 15.66 -11.79 23.53
N GLU A 161 14.57 -11.03 23.38
CA GLU A 161 13.61 -11.17 22.28
C GLU A 161 13.85 -10.09 21.21
N LEU A 162 14.07 -10.51 19.96
CA LEU A 162 14.02 -9.65 18.78
C LEU A 162 12.64 -9.77 18.14
N LYS A 163 11.94 -8.65 18.03
CA LYS A 163 10.65 -8.56 17.34
C LYS A 163 10.87 -7.93 15.96
N ILE A 164 10.44 -8.62 14.92
CA ILE A 164 10.51 -8.21 13.52
C ILE A 164 9.08 -7.99 13.03
N THR A 165 8.75 -6.75 12.70
CA THR A 165 7.43 -6.38 12.18
C THR A 165 7.58 -5.88 10.75
N LEU A 166 6.82 -6.46 9.83
CA LEU A 166 6.75 -6.04 8.43
C LEU A 166 5.36 -5.47 8.17
N ILE A 167 5.30 -4.22 7.73
CA ILE A 167 4.05 -3.53 7.36
C ILE A 167 4.16 -3.08 5.92
N SER A 168 3.25 -3.51 5.07
CA SER A 168 3.11 -3.02 3.70
C SER A 168 1.77 -2.32 3.54
N ARG A 169 1.78 -1.08 3.09
CA ARG A 169 0.62 -0.21 2.88
C ARG A 169 0.42 0.01 1.39
N ARG A 170 -0.73 -0.39 0.85
CA ARG A 170 -1.07 -0.22 -0.57
C ARG A 170 -1.82 1.08 -0.76
N SER A 171 -1.40 1.87 -1.75
CA SER A 171 -2.07 3.13 -2.03
C SER A 171 -3.47 2.94 -2.62
N VAL A 172 -4.38 3.82 -2.23
CA VAL A 172 -5.72 3.98 -2.82
C VAL A 172 -5.68 4.72 -4.16
N ASN A 173 -4.63 5.52 -4.39
CA ASN A 173 -4.49 6.33 -5.59
C ASN A 173 -4.20 5.44 -6.80
N ARG A 174 -4.83 5.76 -7.94
CA ARG A 174 -4.71 5.02 -9.20
C ARG A 174 -4.88 3.50 -9.01
N ALA A 175 -5.74 3.10 -8.07
CA ALA A 175 -6.11 1.70 -7.85
C ALA A 175 -6.84 1.12 -9.06
N GLY A 176 -6.63 -0.17 -9.33
CA GLY A 176 -7.33 -0.91 -10.37
C GLY A 176 -6.67 -2.23 -10.70
N VAL A 177 -7.32 -3.00 -11.56
CA VAL A 177 -6.85 -4.33 -11.94
C VAL A 177 -5.59 -4.27 -12.81
N ARG A 178 -4.80 -5.34 -12.68
CA ARG A 178 -3.63 -5.61 -13.53
C ARG A 178 -4.02 -5.49 -15.01
N TYR A 179 -3.15 -4.88 -15.82
CA TYR A 179 -3.35 -4.55 -17.24
C TYR A 179 -4.27 -3.35 -17.55
N LEU A 180 -5.25 -3.01 -16.70
CA LEU A 180 -6.11 -1.83 -16.91
C LEU A 180 -5.53 -0.54 -16.32
N LYS A 181 -4.76 -0.64 -15.23
CA LYS A 181 -4.08 0.51 -14.61
C LYS A 181 -2.57 0.25 -14.55
N ARG A 182 -1.82 1.03 -15.33
CA ARG A 182 -0.35 1.02 -15.43
C ARG A 182 0.16 2.45 -15.49
N GLY A 183 1.44 2.63 -15.17
CA GLY A 183 2.09 3.94 -15.26
C GLY A 183 1.53 4.99 -14.30
N VAL A 184 1.81 6.24 -14.63
CA VAL A 184 1.40 7.44 -13.89
C VAL A 184 0.07 8.02 -14.40
N ASP A 185 -0.69 8.71 -13.55
CA ASP A 185 -1.78 9.62 -13.95
C ASP A 185 -1.30 11.07 -14.09
N GLU A 186 -2.21 11.97 -14.41
CA GLU A 186 -1.93 13.40 -14.60
C GLU A 186 -1.55 14.10 -13.30
N ASP A 187 -2.05 13.58 -12.17
CA ASP A 187 -1.72 14.06 -10.83
C ASP A 187 -0.38 13.50 -10.32
N GLY A 188 0.35 12.70 -11.10
CA GLY A 188 1.62 12.12 -10.67
C GLY A 188 1.47 10.92 -9.72
N ASN A 189 0.30 10.28 -9.62
CA ASN A 189 0.14 9.03 -8.87
C ASN A 189 0.42 7.83 -9.78
N VAL A 190 1.15 6.85 -9.27
CA VAL A 190 1.47 5.62 -10.01
C VAL A 190 0.58 4.46 -9.58
N ALA A 191 0.24 3.58 -10.52
CA ALA A 191 -0.49 2.36 -10.21
C ALA A 191 0.35 1.41 -9.33
N ASN A 192 -0.31 0.69 -8.43
CA ASN A 192 0.30 -0.29 -7.50
C ASN A 192 1.41 0.29 -6.63
N PHE A 193 1.27 1.55 -6.21
CA PHE A 193 2.16 2.14 -5.22
C PHE A 193 2.01 1.43 -3.86
N VAL A 194 3.11 0.99 -3.29
CA VAL A 194 3.17 0.33 -1.98
C VAL A 194 4.35 0.88 -1.21
N GLU A 195 4.11 1.23 0.04
CA GLU A 195 5.15 1.50 1.03
C GLU A 195 5.33 0.25 1.89
N THR A 196 6.56 -0.20 2.07
CA THR A 196 6.90 -1.33 2.92
C THR A 196 7.88 -0.86 4.00
N GLU A 197 7.51 -1.11 5.24
CA GLU A 197 8.28 -0.78 6.43
C GLU A 197 8.69 -2.06 7.14
N VAL A 198 9.98 -2.20 7.41
CA VAL A 198 10.53 -3.24 8.28
C VAL A 198 10.93 -2.57 9.58
N ALA A 199 10.37 -3.04 10.69
CA ALA A 199 10.71 -2.58 12.02
C ALA A 199 11.34 -3.71 12.85
N LEU A 200 12.47 -3.40 13.48
CA LEU A 200 13.20 -4.27 14.40
C LEU A 200 13.11 -3.67 15.80
N THR A 201 12.55 -4.40 16.76
CA THR A 201 12.51 -3.98 18.15
C THR A 201 13.33 -4.94 19.01
N VAL A 202 14.33 -4.41 19.70
CA VAL A 202 15.23 -5.18 20.57
C VAL A 202 15.79 -4.27 21.67
N PHE A 203 15.91 -4.76 22.91
CA PHE A 203 16.41 -4.00 24.06
C PHE A 203 15.70 -2.64 24.31
N GLY A 204 14.41 -2.55 23.94
CA GLY A 204 13.65 -1.30 24.01
C GLY A 204 13.96 -0.30 22.89
N HIS A 205 14.97 -0.56 22.05
CA HIS A 205 15.21 0.21 20.83
C HIS A 205 14.33 -0.28 19.70
N CYS A 206 13.95 0.62 18.81
CA CYS A 206 13.13 0.37 17.65
C CYS A 206 13.78 0.99 16.41
N LEU A 207 14.14 0.17 15.43
CA LEU A 207 14.71 0.58 14.16
C LEU A 207 13.68 0.36 13.07
N SER A 208 13.35 1.39 12.29
CA SER A 208 12.41 1.30 11.17
C SER A 208 13.11 1.68 9.88
N PHE A 209 12.91 0.88 8.84
CA PHE A 209 13.40 1.14 7.50
C PHE A 209 12.27 1.03 6.50
N VAL A 210 12.08 2.10 5.72
CA VAL A 210 11.00 2.22 4.73
C VAL A 210 11.57 2.11 3.32
N GLN A 211 10.93 1.31 2.49
CA GLN A 211 11.14 1.22 1.05
C GLN A 211 9.82 1.39 0.32
N ILE A 212 9.87 1.85 -0.92
CA ILE A 212 8.67 1.99 -1.75
C ILE A 212 8.80 1.19 -3.04
N ARG A 213 7.66 0.84 -3.61
CA ARG A 213 7.57 0.26 -4.95
C ARG A 213 6.36 0.77 -5.68
N GLY A 214 6.40 0.73 -7.00
CA GLY A 214 5.26 1.11 -7.83
C GLY A 214 5.49 0.85 -9.30
N SER A 215 4.49 1.17 -10.11
CA SER A 215 4.66 1.20 -11.56
C SER A 215 5.70 2.25 -11.97
N VAL A 216 6.37 2.00 -13.10
CA VAL A 216 7.26 2.99 -13.72
C VAL A 216 6.49 4.29 -13.97
N PRO A 217 6.98 5.45 -13.51
CA PRO A 217 6.23 6.71 -13.46
C PRO A 217 6.13 7.44 -14.81
N VAL A 218 5.85 6.72 -15.89
CA VAL A 218 5.56 7.28 -17.22
C VAL A 218 4.19 6.83 -17.68
N PHE A 219 3.65 7.47 -18.72
CA PHE A 219 2.37 7.07 -19.30
C PHE A 219 2.54 5.84 -20.20
N TRP A 220 2.12 4.68 -19.72
CA TRP A 220 2.14 3.44 -20.49
C TRP A 220 0.96 2.55 -20.17
N MET A 221 0.58 1.72 -21.13
CA MET A 221 -0.53 0.78 -21.03
C MET A 221 -0.13 -0.58 -21.59
N GLN A 222 -0.91 -1.59 -21.22
CA GLN A 222 -0.74 -2.95 -21.70
C GLN A 222 -2.12 -3.52 -22.00
N GLN A 223 -2.72 -3.07 -23.11
CA GLN A 223 -4.10 -3.41 -23.47
C GLN A 223 -4.14 -4.61 -24.42
N GLY A 224 -5.09 -5.52 -24.17
CA GLY A 224 -5.41 -6.63 -25.06
C GLY A 224 -5.84 -7.89 -24.31
N TYR A 225 -6.60 -8.75 -24.99
CA TYR A 225 -7.09 -10.03 -24.45
C TYR A 225 -6.07 -11.17 -24.58
N ARG A 226 -4.89 -10.91 -25.18
CA ARG A 226 -3.83 -11.90 -25.39
C ARG A 226 -3.03 -12.12 -24.10
N TYR A 227 -2.50 -13.32 -23.93
CA TYR A 227 -1.52 -13.60 -22.88
C TYR A 227 -0.28 -12.71 -23.08
N ARG A 228 -0.02 -11.80 -22.12
CA ARG A 228 0.96 -10.71 -22.15
C ARG A 228 0.78 -9.75 -23.35
N PRO A 229 -0.16 -8.79 -23.26
CA PRO A 229 -0.35 -7.78 -24.29
C PRO A 229 0.94 -6.94 -24.48
N PRO A 230 1.15 -6.36 -25.68
CA PRO A 230 2.28 -5.49 -25.93
C PRO A 230 2.20 -4.25 -25.03
N LEU A 231 3.35 -3.80 -24.57
CA LEU A 231 3.48 -2.53 -23.87
C LEU A 231 3.45 -1.39 -24.90
N VAL A 232 2.67 -0.36 -24.62
CA VAL A 232 2.58 0.84 -25.45
C VAL A 232 2.76 2.07 -24.57
N ILE A 233 3.66 2.97 -24.97
CA ILE A 233 3.80 4.29 -24.37
C ILE A 233 2.61 5.13 -24.86
N SER A 234 1.79 5.61 -23.94
CA SER A 234 0.48 6.20 -24.26
C SER A 234 0.49 7.71 -24.42
N LYS A 235 1.54 8.40 -23.93
CA LYS A 235 1.74 9.84 -24.14
C LYS A 235 3.18 10.10 -24.59
N THR A 236 3.40 11.19 -25.31
CA THR A 236 4.74 11.61 -25.72
C THR A 236 5.59 12.03 -24.52
N PHE A 237 6.90 12.15 -24.71
CA PHE A 237 7.82 12.62 -23.68
C PHE A 237 7.39 13.98 -23.08
N ALA A 238 7.06 14.95 -23.94
CA ALA A 238 6.68 16.29 -23.50
C ALA A 238 5.39 16.31 -22.67
N GLU A 239 4.41 15.46 -23.00
CA GLU A 239 3.15 15.34 -22.27
C GLU A 239 3.30 14.54 -20.97
N SER A 240 4.25 13.61 -20.91
CA SER A 240 4.51 12.76 -19.75
C SER A 240 5.38 13.45 -18.69
N LEU A 241 6.25 14.39 -19.11
CA LEU A 241 7.21 15.05 -18.25
C LEU A 241 6.61 15.79 -17.04
N PRO A 242 5.51 16.57 -17.15
CA PRO A 242 4.94 17.27 -15.99
C PRO A 242 4.46 16.30 -14.89
N ALA A 243 3.78 15.23 -15.27
CA ALA A 243 3.32 14.20 -14.34
C ALA A 243 4.49 13.44 -13.70
N PHE A 244 5.54 13.15 -14.49
CA PHE A 244 6.77 12.56 -13.99
C PHE A 244 7.44 13.47 -12.95
N SER A 245 7.68 14.74 -13.27
CA SER A 245 8.33 15.68 -12.35
C SER A 245 7.54 15.88 -11.07
N ASN A 246 6.21 16.03 -11.17
CA ASN A 246 5.31 16.09 -10.02
C ASN A 246 5.41 14.82 -9.16
N HIS A 247 5.45 13.65 -9.80
CA HIS A 247 5.63 12.40 -9.09
C HIS A 247 6.95 12.35 -8.30
N ILE A 248 8.06 12.75 -8.93
CA ILE A 248 9.38 12.79 -8.27
C ILE A 248 9.36 13.76 -7.09
N GLN A 249 8.85 14.96 -7.30
CA GLN A 249 8.72 15.98 -6.25
C GLN A 249 7.95 15.44 -5.05
N LYS A 250 6.78 14.83 -5.27
CA LYS A 250 6.00 14.19 -4.19
C LYS A 250 6.79 13.14 -3.42
N MET A 251 7.59 12.32 -4.11
CA MET A 251 8.41 11.31 -3.46
C MET A 251 9.52 11.94 -2.61
N THR A 252 10.22 12.95 -3.13
CA THR A 252 11.27 13.65 -2.39
C THR A 252 10.71 14.45 -1.21
N GLU A 253 9.54 15.06 -1.33
CA GLU A 253 8.88 15.76 -0.22
C GLU A 253 8.39 14.79 0.87
N CYS A 254 7.88 13.62 0.47
CA CYS A 254 7.38 12.62 1.42
C CYS A 254 8.50 11.86 2.13
N TYR A 255 9.54 11.45 1.40
CA TYR A 255 10.55 10.50 1.87
C TYR A 255 11.97 11.09 1.96
N GLY A 256 12.18 12.32 1.47
CA GLY A 256 13.47 12.99 1.45
C GLY A 256 14.39 12.56 0.29
N ALA A 257 15.67 12.92 0.41
CA ALA A 257 16.73 12.65 -0.56
C ALA A 257 17.89 11.86 0.10
N PRO A 258 18.52 10.91 -0.62
CA PRO A 258 18.31 10.61 -2.03
C PRO A 258 17.08 9.74 -2.30
N LEU A 259 16.38 10.01 -3.40
CA LEU A 259 15.39 9.11 -3.99
C LEU A 259 16.09 8.15 -4.94
N THR A 260 16.35 6.93 -4.47
CA THR A 260 17.08 5.91 -5.23
C THR A 260 16.14 5.03 -6.02
N MET A 261 16.10 5.19 -7.34
CA MET A 261 15.25 4.42 -8.24
C MET A 261 15.96 3.19 -8.79
N VAL A 262 15.49 2.01 -8.42
CA VAL A 262 15.95 0.72 -8.94
C VAL A 262 14.97 0.23 -9.99
N ASN A 263 15.38 0.24 -11.26
CA ASN A 263 14.58 -0.19 -12.39
C ASN A 263 14.89 -1.64 -12.77
N LEU A 264 13.92 -2.55 -12.57
CA LEU A 264 14.06 -3.99 -12.86
C LEU A 264 13.49 -4.40 -14.24
N VAL A 265 13.21 -3.41 -15.08
CA VAL A 265 12.63 -3.58 -16.42
C VAL A 265 13.68 -4.17 -17.37
N GLU A 266 13.25 -5.09 -18.24
CA GLU A 266 14.13 -5.66 -19.28
C GLU A 266 14.69 -4.55 -20.17
N GLN A 267 16.02 -4.52 -20.36
CA GLN A 267 16.67 -3.50 -21.19
C GLN A 267 16.61 -3.83 -22.69
N SER A 268 16.24 -5.08 -23.01
CA SER A 268 16.06 -5.56 -24.38
C SER A 268 14.68 -6.24 -24.51
N GLY A 269 14.17 -6.34 -25.73
CA GLY A 269 12.88 -6.98 -25.98
C GLY A 269 11.69 -6.05 -25.74
N ARG A 270 10.61 -6.58 -25.14
CA ARG A 270 9.29 -5.93 -25.14
C ARG A 270 9.19 -4.75 -24.16
N GLU A 271 9.99 -4.75 -23.10
CA GLU A 271 9.97 -3.67 -22.09
C GLU A 271 11.01 -2.57 -22.38
N ALA A 272 11.84 -2.75 -23.43
CA ALA A 272 12.93 -1.82 -23.75
C ALA A 272 12.42 -0.39 -24.03
N GLN A 273 11.27 -0.24 -24.70
CA GLN A 273 10.66 1.08 -24.94
C GLN A 273 10.31 1.80 -23.63
N LEU A 274 9.85 1.06 -22.61
CA LEU A 274 9.58 1.61 -21.29
C LEU A 274 10.86 2.01 -20.57
N ALA A 275 11.90 1.15 -20.62
CA ALA A 275 13.20 1.44 -20.02
C ALA A 275 13.83 2.70 -20.62
N VAL A 276 13.82 2.83 -21.95
CA VAL A 276 14.32 4.01 -22.67
C VAL A 276 13.52 5.26 -22.31
N SER A 277 12.18 5.18 -22.32
CA SER A 277 11.33 6.31 -21.96
C SER A 277 11.60 6.78 -20.53
N PHE A 278 11.69 5.86 -19.57
CA PHE A 278 11.97 6.21 -18.18
C PHE A 278 13.36 6.82 -18.01
N LEU A 279 14.39 6.26 -18.66
CA LEU A 279 15.74 6.82 -18.63
C LEU A 279 15.78 8.23 -19.22
N GLN A 280 15.08 8.49 -20.33
CA GLN A 280 14.98 9.84 -20.91
C GLN A 280 14.40 10.86 -19.93
N HIS A 281 13.37 10.49 -19.15
CA HIS A 281 12.79 11.38 -18.14
C HIS A 281 13.75 11.65 -16.98
N ILE A 282 14.48 10.63 -16.52
CA ILE A 282 15.49 10.78 -15.46
C ILE A 282 16.62 11.70 -15.92
N LEU A 283 17.15 11.47 -17.13
CA LEU A 283 18.24 12.28 -17.70
C LEU A 283 17.80 13.73 -17.92
N HIS A 284 16.54 13.97 -18.29
CA HIS A 284 16.02 15.32 -18.47
C HIS A 284 15.78 16.03 -17.14
N LEU A 285 15.28 15.33 -16.12
CA LEU A 285 15.11 15.89 -14.78
C LEU A 285 16.46 16.33 -14.19
N ASN A 286 17.51 15.53 -14.41
CA ASN A 286 18.89 15.82 -14.01
C ASN A 286 19.03 16.35 -12.57
N SER A 287 18.28 15.76 -11.63
CA SER A 287 18.30 16.15 -10.22
C SER A 287 19.42 15.43 -9.48
N VAL A 288 20.13 16.16 -8.63
CA VAL A 288 21.15 15.60 -7.72
C VAL A 288 20.55 14.75 -6.61
N ASP A 289 19.27 14.93 -6.32
CA ASP A 289 18.54 14.22 -5.26
C ASP A 289 17.99 12.86 -5.73
N VAL A 290 18.17 12.52 -7.01
CA VAL A 290 17.63 11.29 -7.62
C VAL A 290 18.76 10.43 -8.16
N ALA A 291 18.90 9.23 -7.62
CA ALA A 291 19.82 8.23 -8.15
C ALA A 291 19.05 7.20 -8.98
N TYR A 292 19.59 6.79 -10.13
CA TYR A 292 18.94 5.82 -11.01
C TYR A 292 19.84 4.63 -11.28
N PHE A 293 19.33 3.43 -10.98
CA PHE A 293 20.00 2.16 -11.21
C PHE A 293 19.13 1.29 -12.11
N THR A 294 19.76 0.66 -13.10
CA THR A 294 19.11 -0.33 -13.94
C THR A 294 19.69 -1.71 -13.66
N PHE A 295 18.80 -2.70 -13.49
CA PHE A 295 19.19 -4.08 -13.26
C PHE A 295 18.27 -5.01 -14.04
N ASP A 296 18.78 -5.55 -15.16
CA ASP A 296 18.06 -6.54 -15.95
C ASP A 296 18.01 -7.88 -15.19
N PHE A 297 16.96 -8.04 -14.39
CA PHE A 297 16.77 -9.22 -13.53
C PHE A 297 16.63 -10.51 -14.37
N HIS A 298 15.98 -10.47 -15.53
CA HIS A 298 15.79 -11.67 -16.35
C HIS A 298 17.10 -12.15 -16.96
N PHE A 299 17.93 -11.22 -17.44
CA PHE A 299 19.22 -11.58 -18.00
C PHE A 299 20.17 -12.05 -16.88
N ARG A 300 20.23 -11.31 -15.77
CA ARG A 300 21.21 -11.57 -14.71
C ARG A 300 20.84 -12.78 -13.84
N CYS A 301 19.58 -12.94 -13.44
CA CYS A 301 19.15 -14.00 -12.54
C CYS A 301 18.68 -15.30 -13.24
N ARG A 302 18.93 -15.45 -14.54
CA ARG A 302 18.69 -16.72 -15.27
C ARG A 302 19.38 -17.88 -14.54
N GLY A 303 18.62 -18.91 -14.18
CA GLY A 303 19.10 -20.09 -13.46
C GLY A 303 19.30 -19.91 -11.95
N LEU A 304 18.50 -19.06 -11.28
CA LEU A 304 18.49 -18.88 -9.80
C LEU A 304 19.83 -18.39 -9.22
N ARG A 305 20.58 -17.62 -10.01
CA ARG A 305 21.88 -17.07 -9.62
C ARG A 305 21.76 -15.82 -8.74
N PHE A 306 21.28 -16.00 -7.50
CA PHE A 306 21.07 -14.92 -6.53
C PHE A 306 22.34 -14.15 -6.15
N HIS A 307 23.54 -14.73 -6.38
CA HIS A 307 24.81 -14.01 -6.18
C HIS A 307 24.90 -12.71 -6.98
N LYS A 308 24.22 -12.59 -8.13
CA LYS A 308 24.22 -11.34 -8.91
C LYS A 308 23.32 -10.25 -8.34
N VAL A 309 22.44 -10.58 -7.38
CA VAL A 309 21.74 -9.56 -6.60
C VAL A 309 22.69 -8.92 -5.60
N ALA A 310 23.69 -9.65 -5.10
CA ALA A 310 24.75 -9.06 -4.27
C ALA A 310 25.55 -7.97 -5.01
N ASP A 311 25.74 -8.11 -6.33
CA ASP A 311 26.33 -7.05 -7.15
C ASP A 311 25.47 -5.77 -7.15
N LEU A 312 24.14 -5.93 -7.20
CA LEU A 312 23.21 -4.80 -7.11
C LEU A 312 23.29 -4.13 -5.73
N ILE A 313 23.34 -4.91 -4.64
CA ILE A 313 23.52 -4.37 -3.29
C ILE A 313 24.85 -3.63 -3.16
N SER A 314 25.92 -4.21 -3.70
CA SER A 314 27.24 -3.57 -3.69
C SER A 314 27.20 -2.22 -4.43
N ALA A 315 26.47 -2.13 -5.55
CA ALA A 315 26.25 -0.88 -6.28
C ALA A 315 25.35 0.11 -5.52
N LEU A 316 24.40 -0.39 -4.72
CA LEU A 316 23.47 0.44 -3.92
C LEU A 316 24.02 0.80 -2.53
N SER A 317 25.13 0.22 -2.09
CA SER A 317 25.65 0.34 -0.72
C SER A 317 25.81 1.79 -0.25
N GLU A 318 26.32 2.66 -1.12
CA GLU A 318 26.46 4.09 -0.82
C GLU A 318 25.09 4.75 -0.62
N GLN A 319 24.13 4.46 -1.50
CA GLN A 319 22.77 5.01 -1.43
C GLN A 319 21.99 4.50 -0.21
N ILE A 320 22.15 3.22 0.15
CA ILE A 320 21.57 2.64 1.37
C ILE A 320 22.12 3.36 2.60
N THR A 321 23.43 3.60 2.63
CA THR A 321 24.10 4.30 3.75
C THR A 321 23.62 5.74 3.88
N MET A 322 23.52 6.47 2.75
CA MET A 322 22.99 7.84 2.71
C MET A 322 21.52 7.92 3.13
N THR A 323 20.70 6.95 2.68
CA THR A 323 19.28 6.86 3.03
C THR A 323 19.09 6.75 4.53
N GLY A 324 19.90 5.91 5.19
CA GLY A 324 19.81 5.64 6.62
C GLY A 324 18.52 4.92 7.01
N PHE A 325 18.20 4.95 8.31
CA PHE A 325 17.01 4.33 8.89
C PHE A 325 16.53 5.18 10.07
N CYS A 326 15.26 5.05 10.40
CA CYS A 326 14.68 5.67 11.59
C CYS A 326 15.08 4.87 12.83
N TRP A 327 15.56 5.54 13.88
CA TRP A 327 15.88 4.93 15.16
C TRP A 327 15.19 5.67 16.29
N VAL A 328 14.37 4.93 17.03
CA VAL A 328 13.78 5.34 18.30
C VAL A 328 14.48 4.59 19.41
N ASP A 329 14.98 5.32 20.41
CA ASP A 329 15.69 4.72 21.52
C ASP A 329 14.75 4.19 22.61
N LYS A 330 15.33 3.58 23.65
CA LYS A 330 14.58 3.03 24.78
C LYS A 330 13.82 4.06 25.63
N SER A 331 14.10 5.36 25.46
CA SER A 331 13.35 6.44 26.11
C SER A 331 12.09 6.82 25.33
N GLY A 332 11.95 6.32 24.10
CA GLY A 332 10.84 6.67 23.20
C GLY A 332 11.13 7.88 22.33
N GLU A 333 12.34 8.43 22.36
CA GLU A 333 12.76 9.57 21.56
C GLU A 333 13.37 9.11 20.22
N MET A 334 13.03 9.81 19.14
CA MET A 334 13.60 9.57 17.82
C MET A 334 15.00 10.18 17.75
N VAL A 335 16.01 9.32 17.73
CA VAL A 335 17.44 9.72 17.74
C VAL A 335 18.06 9.76 16.35
N ARG A 336 17.42 9.14 15.35
CA ARG A 336 17.84 9.19 13.95
C ARG A 336 16.64 9.14 13.02
N GLU A 337 16.71 9.90 11.94
CA GLU A 337 15.75 9.86 10.83
C GLU A 337 16.33 9.13 9.62
N GLN A 338 15.45 8.47 8.88
CA GLN A 338 15.67 8.09 7.49
C GLN A 338 15.46 9.32 6.61
N HIS A 339 16.46 9.67 5.80
CA HIS A 339 16.46 10.88 4.98
C HIS A 339 16.16 10.65 3.51
N GLY A 340 16.19 9.40 3.03
CA GLY A 340 15.91 9.05 1.64
C GLY A 340 15.02 7.81 1.51
N VAL A 341 14.87 7.29 0.30
CA VAL A 341 14.14 6.04 0.09
C VAL A 341 14.61 5.31 -1.17
N ILE A 342 14.59 3.98 -1.09
CA ILE A 342 14.79 3.12 -2.24
C ILE A 342 13.44 2.77 -2.85
N ARG A 343 13.28 3.13 -4.12
CA ARG A 343 12.11 2.85 -4.93
C ARG A 343 12.42 1.76 -5.94
N THR A 344 11.73 0.62 -5.84
CA THR A 344 11.85 -0.45 -6.83
C THR A 344 10.71 -0.39 -7.86
N ASN A 345 11.04 -0.40 -9.14
CA ASN A 345 10.08 -0.42 -10.24
C ASN A 345 10.13 -1.75 -11.00
N CYS A 346 8.96 -2.30 -11.33
CA CYS A 346 8.84 -3.49 -12.20
C CYS A 346 7.55 -3.42 -13.03
N VAL A 347 7.56 -4.01 -14.23
CA VAL A 347 6.36 -4.13 -15.07
C VAL A 347 5.37 -5.13 -14.47
N ASP A 348 5.80 -6.29 -13.96
CA ASP A 348 4.87 -7.43 -13.85
C ASP A 348 4.99 -8.39 -12.67
N CYS A 349 6.07 -8.42 -11.89
CA CYS A 349 6.23 -9.48 -10.89
C CYS A 349 6.60 -8.92 -9.53
N LEU A 350 5.61 -9.04 -8.63
CA LEU A 350 5.78 -8.90 -7.19
C LEU A 350 7.00 -9.69 -6.71
N ASP A 351 7.26 -10.87 -7.29
CA ASP A 351 8.41 -11.71 -6.93
C ASP A 351 9.76 -10.99 -7.10
N ARG A 352 9.96 -10.23 -8.18
CA ARG A 352 11.24 -9.52 -8.39
C ARG A 352 11.41 -8.35 -7.45
N THR A 353 10.34 -7.58 -7.25
CA THR A 353 10.38 -6.44 -6.33
C THR A 353 10.53 -6.91 -4.89
N ASN A 354 9.86 -8.00 -4.50
CA ASN A 354 10.00 -8.61 -3.18
C ASN A 354 11.44 -9.09 -2.96
N VAL A 355 12.06 -9.78 -3.93
CA VAL A 355 13.46 -10.23 -3.79
C VAL A 355 14.41 -9.05 -3.56
N VAL A 356 14.26 -7.96 -4.31
CA VAL A 356 15.11 -6.77 -4.12
C VAL A 356 14.84 -6.10 -2.78
N GLN A 357 13.58 -5.94 -2.37
CA GLN A 357 13.21 -5.35 -1.07
C GLN A 357 13.65 -6.19 0.14
N VAL A 358 13.75 -7.52 -0.01
CA VAL A 358 14.21 -8.39 1.09
C VAL A 358 15.72 -8.31 1.27
N ILE A 359 16.45 -8.05 0.19
CA ILE A 359 17.92 -8.05 0.20
C ILE A 359 18.48 -6.65 0.48
N CYS A 360 17.84 -5.60 -0.05
CA CYS A 360 18.13 -4.20 0.27
C CYS A 360 17.55 -3.83 1.63
#